data_AF-A0A497M2J4-F1
#
_entry.id   AF-A0A497M2J4-F1
#
_cell.length_a   1.000
_cell.length_b   1.000
_cell.length_c   1.000
_cell.angle_alpha   90.00
_cell.angle_beta   90.00
_cell.angle_gamma   90.00
#
_symmetry.space_group_name_H-M   'P 1'
#
loop_
_entity.id
_entity.type
_entity.pdbx_description
1 polymer ?
#
loop_
_entity_poly.entity_id
_entity_poly.type
_entity_poly.pdbx_seq_one_letter_code
_entity_poly.pdbx_strand_id
1 'polypeptide(L)'
;MPTISIDTFFACSLMIIVVLSAMAGLSKVLSTYMNTTVGGENIDERYEEISKYILLSEGKPLNWGQNGQITPETFGLAEADSENPYTLDLDKVSRLNGDNIHAVSYGQIFTALKMSDVAFRLEIKPIFQVTINLTSTFEAVNETTYQFEISTEKNGVPVQTWLKYYVIAENYLETSTTYASDGRTSLNVTLSNTVKGPALLIVFARASVNAEMVSFNAQAFTHNSVEPESRGTFLRLSPLNYSLDVSFNYPNISLSNAYALTFNCSSNLTQTASGNESAAYKIPHFLDESPTLIVVTGWNSTNFFAEWTAYPQIPVEIGMDFSNALTISNVYNFDYLVTINSVIYKCTVWLGGPKK
;
A
#
# COMPACT_ATOMS: atom_id res chain seq x y z
N MET A 1 7.89 -7.18 -55.37
CA MET A 1 7.27 -6.71 -54.11
C MET A 1 7.69 -7.66 -53.02
N PRO A 2 8.26 -7.20 -51.90
CA PRO A 2 8.87 -8.11 -50.94
C PRO A 2 7.77 -8.84 -50.16
N THR A 3 7.74 -10.17 -50.29
CA THR A 3 6.88 -11.10 -49.53
C THR A 3 6.97 -10.93 -48.01
N ILE A 4 8.07 -10.32 -47.54
CA ILE A 4 8.38 -10.03 -46.14
C ILE A 4 7.33 -9.12 -45.46
N SER A 5 6.71 -8.18 -46.19
CA SER A 5 5.70 -7.28 -45.60
C SER A 5 4.35 -7.95 -45.39
N ILE A 6 4.02 -8.95 -46.22
CA ILE A 6 2.79 -9.72 -46.12
C ILE A 6 2.86 -10.71 -44.95
N ASP A 7 3.98 -11.42 -44.81
CA ASP A 7 4.16 -12.40 -43.74
C ASP A 7 4.18 -11.74 -42.34
N THR A 8 4.79 -10.54 -42.23
CA THR A 8 4.81 -9.77 -40.97
C THR A 8 3.41 -9.26 -40.61
N PHE A 9 2.63 -8.81 -41.59
CA PHE A 9 1.25 -8.35 -41.36
C PHE A 9 0.33 -9.50 -40.91
N PHE A 10 0.46 -10.68 -41.51
CA PHE A 10 -0.28 -11.87 -41.09
C PHE A 10 0.11 -12.32 -39.68
N ALA A 11 1.40 -12.34 -39.35
CA ALA A 11 1.86 -12.72 -38.01
C ALA A 11 1.31 -11.80 -36.91
N CYS A 12 1.39 -10.47 -37.10
CA CYS A 12 0.85 -9.51 -36.13
C CYS A 12 -0.68 -9.61 -36.02
N SER A 13 -1.39 -9.76 -37.13
CA SER A 13 -2.85 -9.91 -37.12
C SER A 13 -3.29 -11.19 -36.41
N LEU A 14 -2.56 -12.28 -36.61
CA LEU A 14 -2.84 -13.57 -35.98
C LEU A 14 -2.56 -13.52 -34.47
N MET A 15 -1.49 -12.83 -34.05
CA MET A 15 -1.20 -12.60 -32.63
C MET A 15 -2.30 -11.76 -31.96
N ILE A 16 -2.77 -10.68 -32.59
CA ILE A 16 -3.88 -9.87 -32.08
C ILE A 16 -5.17 -10.69 -32.00
N ILE A 17 -5.48 -11.50 -33.02
CA ILE A 17 -6.65 -12.38 -33.00
C ILE A 17 -6.53 -13.43 -31.88
N VAL A 18 -5.35 -14.02 -31.67
CA VAL A 18 -5.13 -15.00 -30.60
C VAL A 18 -5.27 -14.36 -29.23
N VAL A 19 -4.71 -13.16 -29.02
CA VAL A 19 -4.84 -12.41 -27.77
C VAL A 19 -6.30 -12.03 -27.52
N LEU A 20 -7.00 -11.46 -28.51
CA LEU A 20 -8.42 -11.13 -28.40
C LEU A 20 -9.28 -12.38 -28.18
N SER A 21 -8.93 -13.52 -28.79
CA SER A 21 -9.63 -14.80 -28.61
C SER A 21 -9.39 -15.39 -27.23
N ALA A 22 -8.17 -15.24 -26.68
CA ALA A 22 -7.85 -15.66 -25.31
C ALA A 22 -8.57 -14.77 -24.28
N MET A 23 -8.62 -13.45 -24.50
CA MET A 23 -9.35 -12.50 -23.65
C MET A 23 -10.88 -12.72 -23.72
N ALA A 24 -11.41 -12.97 -24.92
CA ALA A 24 -12.83 -13.33 -25.11
C ALA A 24 -13.15 -14.72 -24.54
N GLY A 25 -12.20 -15.66 -24.63
CA GLY A 25 -12.29 -17.00 -24.04
C GLY A 25 -12.34 -16.95 -22.52
N LEU A 26 -11.46 -16.17 -21.88
CA LEU A 26 -11.50 -15.90 -20.44
C LEU A 26 -12.84 -15.29 -20.04
N SER A 27 -13.29 -14.23 -20.72
CA SER A 27 -14.60 -13.59 -20.46
C SER A 27 -15.79 -14.55 -20.61
N LYS A 28 -15.75 -15.44 -21.62
CA LYS A 28 -16.80 -16.43 -21.88
C LYS A 28 -16.77 -17.58 -20.88
N VAL A 29 -15.60 -18.11 -20.52
CA VAL A 29 -15.46 -19.15 -19.49
C VAL A 29 -15.86 -18.60 -18.12
N LEU A 30 -15.42 -17.38 -17.77
CA LEU A 30 -15.83 -16.69 -16.53
C LEU A 30 -17.33 -16.43 -16.49
N SER A 31 -17.94 -15.89 -17.55
CA SER A 31 -19.40 -15.70 -17.57
C SER A 31 -20.19 -17.01 -17.51
N THR A 32 -19.61 -18.14 -17.94
CA THR A 32 -20.27 -19.45 -17.84
C THR A 32 -20.18 -20.00 -16.43
N TYR A 33 -19.02 -19.89 -15.76
CA TYR A 33 -18.82 -20.25 -14.34
C TYR A 33 -19.53 -19.32 -13.35
N MET A 34 -19.72 -18.05 -13.72
CA MET A 34 -20.49 -17.07 -12.94
C MET A 34 -22.01 -17.32 -13.02
N ASN A 35 -22.49 -17.96 -14.09
CA ASN A 35 -23.92 -18.20 -14.34
C ASN A 35 -24.40 -19.62 -14.00
N THR A 36 -23.52 -20.58 -13.72
CA THR A 36 -23.91 -21.96 -13.39
C THR A 36 -24.37 -22.08 -11.93
N THR A 37 -25.66 -21.78 -11.72
CA THR A 37 -26.46 -22.34 -10.62
C THR A 37 -26.88 -23.78 -10.96
N VAL A 38 -25.94 -24.71 -11.08
CA VAL A 38 -26.27 -26.13 -11.25
C VAL A 38 -25.27 -27.01 -10.50
N GLY A 39 -25.73 -27.62 -9.41
CA GLY A 39 -25.28 -28.91 -8.88
C GLY A 39 -23.78 -29.18 -8.68
N GLY A 40 -23.29 -29.01 -7.45
CA GLY A 40 -22.25 -29.88 -6.87
C GLY A 40 -20.83 -29.85 -7.46
N GLU A 41 -20.50 -28.92 -8.36
CA GLU A 41 -19.14 -28.73 -8.89
C GLU A 41 -18.30 -27.82 -7.97
N ASN A 42 -16.98 -28.06 -7.95
CA ASN A 42 -16.00 -27.62 -6.93
C ASN A 42 -16.11 -26.12 -6.56
N ILE A 43 -16.72 -25.82 -5.40
CA ILE A 43 -16.83 -24.44 -4.86
C ILE A 43 -15.44 -23.80 -4.70
N ASP A 44 -14.44 -24.62 -4.36
CA ASP A 44 -13.04 -24.21 -4.25
C ASP A 44 -12.50 -23.66 -5.58
N GLU A 45 -12.62 -24.43 -6.68
CA GLU A 45 -12.18 -24.00 -8.02
C GLU A 45 -12.88 -22.72 -8.47
N ARG A 46 -14.20 -22.60 -8.21
CA ARG A 46 -14.93 -21.36 -8.51
C ARG A 46 -14.35 -20.18 -7.74
N TYR A 47 -14.06 -20.35 -6.46
CA TYR A 47 -13.50 -19.28 -5.64
C TYR A 47 -12.07 -18.93 -6.04
N GLU A 48 -11.25 -19.92 -6.39
CA GLU A 48 -9.92 -19.69 -6.92
C GLU A 48 -9.94 -18.86 -8.21
N GLU A 49 -10.91 -19.13 -9.10
CA GLU A 49 -11.07 -18.34 -10.33
C GLU A 49 -11.56 -16.91 -10.06
N ILE A 50 -12.41 -16.71 -9.03
CA ILE A 50 -12.83 -15.37 -8.59
C ILE A 50 -11.64 -14.59 -8.01
N SER A 51 -10.80 -15.22 -7.17
CA SER A 51 -9.63 -14.55 -6.61
C SER A 51 -8.60 -14.22 -7.69
N LYS A 52 -8.37 -15.11 -8.66
CA LYS A 52 -7.56 -14.81 -9.84
C LYS A 52 -8.16 -13.66 -10.64
N TYR A 53 -9.47 -13.63 -10.86
CA TYR A 53 -10.13 -12.54 -11.59
C TYR A 53 -9.90 -11.18 -10.94
N ILE A 54 -10.01 -11.09 -9.60
CA ILE A 54 -9.74 -9.85 -8.85
C ILE A 54 -8.32 -9.33 -9.12
N LEU A 55 -7.33 -10.23 -9.19
CA LEU A 55 -5.91 -9.87 -9.31
C LEU A 55 -5.41 -9.75 -10.75
N LEU A 56 -6.08 -10.39 -11.71
CA LEU A 56 -5.65 -10.45 -13.12
C LEU A 56 -6.52 -9.60 -14.05
N SER A 57 -7.68 -9.13 -13.59
CA SER A 57 -8.50 -8.19 -14.35
C SER A 57 -8.03 -6.76 -14.13
N GLU A 58 -7.98 -5.96 -15.18
CA GLU A 58 -7.71 -4.52 -15.11
C GLU A 58 -8.92 -3.73 -14.57
N GLY A 59 -10.11 -4.32 -14.58
CA GLY A 59 -11.35 -3.61 -14.28
C GLY A 59 -11.75 -2.57 -15.33
N LYS A 60 -12.86 -1.87 -15.11
CA LYS A 60 -13.38 -0.84 -16.01
C LYS A 60 -13.99 0.34 -15.25
N PRO A 61 -13.78 1.59 -15.70
CA PRO A 61 -12.86 1.99 -16.77
C PRO A 61 -11.39 1.74 -16.36
N LEU A 62 -10.48 1.59 -17.32
CA LEU A 62 -9.08 1.17 -17.06
C LEU A 62 -8.39 2.01 -15.97
N ASN A 63 -8.62 3.32 -16.00
CA ASN A 63 -8.04 4.31 -15.10
C ASN A 63 -8.88 4.57 -13.84
N TRP A 64 -9.78 3.66 -13.45
CA TRP A 64 -10.61 3.86 -12.26
C TRP A 64 -9.73 4.10 -11.02
N GLY A 65 -8.56 3.46 -10.92
CA GLY A 65 -7.60 3.72 -9.83
C GLY A 65 -7.15 5.18 -9.75
N GLN A 66 -6.79 5.79 -10.86
CA GLN A 66 -6.14 7.10 -10.91
C GLN A 66 -7.08 8.30 -10.66
N ASN A 67 -8.39 8.10 -10.82
CA ASN A 67 -9.39 9.16 -10.65
C ASN A 67 -10.32 8.85 -9.47
N GLY A 68 -10.13 9.60 -8.39
CA GLY A 68 -10.88 9.40 -7.15
C GLY A 68 -12.39 9.61 -7.25
N GLN A 69 -12.89 10.25 -8.31
CA GLN A 69 -14.33 10.45 -8.56
C GLN A 69 -14.98 9.28 -9.31
N ILE A 70 -14.19 8.39 -9.90
CA ILE A 70 -14.70 7.26 -10.69
C ILE A 70 -14.98 6.08 -9.76
N THR A 71 -16.17 5.50 -9.85
CA THR A 71 -16.47 4.18 -9.27
C THR A 71 -16.28 3.12 -10.35
N PRO A 72 -15.61 1.98 -10.07
CA PRO A 72 -15.45 0.93 -11.07
C PRO A 72 -16.81 0.34 -11.49
N GLU A 73 -17.02 0.19 -12.78
CA GLU A 73 -18.13 -0.58 -13.36
C GLU A 73 -17.84 -2.09 -13.33
N THR A 74 -16.57 -2.43 -13.38
CA THR A 74 -16.05 -3.79 -13.26
C THR A 74 -14.80 -3.73 -12.39
N PHE A 75 -14.76 -4.53 -11.34
CA PHE A 75 -13.63 -4.53 -10.42
C PHE A 75 -12.48 -5.38 -10.94
N GLY A 76 -11.26 -4.92 -10.69
CA GLY A 76 -10.03 -5.62 -11.05
C GLY A 76 -8.82 -4.75 -10.70
N LEU A 77 -7.79 -5.36 -10.12
CA LEU A 77 -6.63 -4.66 -9.57
C LEU A 77 -5.40 -4.67 -10.48
N ALA A 78 -5.42 -5.43 -11.58
CA ALA A 78 -4.26 -5.57 -12.44
C ALA A 78 -3.84 -4.22 -13.02
N GLU A 79 -2.52 -4.03 -13.12
CA GLU A 79 -1.93 -2.94 -13.88
C GLU A 79 -2.18 -3.15 -15.37
N ALA A 80 -2.55 -2.06 -16.05
CA ALA A 80 -2.78 -2.07 -17.49
C ALA A 80 -1.49 -2.40 -18.25
N ASP A 81 -1.59 -3.19 -19.32
CA ASP A 81 -0.47 -3.50 -20.22
C ASP A 81 0.74 -4.16 -19.54
N SER A 82 0.59 -4.72 -18.33
CA SER A 82 1.67 -5.41 -17.64
C SER A 82 1.95 -6.78 -18.26
N GLU A 83 3.20 -7.05 -18.60
CA GLU A 83 3.64 -8.37 -19.10
C GLU A 83 3.65 -9.44 -18.00
N ASN A 84 3.72 -9.01 -16.73
CA ASN A 84 3.84 -9.89 -15.59
C ASN A 84 2.47 -10.09 -14.91
N PRO A 85 1.94 -11.32 -14.85
CA PRO A 85 0.71 -11.57 -14.10
C PRO A 85 0.91 -11.21 -12.62
N TYR A 86 -0.17 -10.83 -11.94
CA TYR A 86 -0.17 -10.39 -10.54
C TYR A 86 0.58 -9.08 -10.25
N THR A 87 0.89 -8.30 -11.29
CA THR A 87 1.26 -6.90 -11.12
C THR A 87 0.00 -6.07 -10.93
N LEU A 88 -0.12 -5.40 -9.78
CA LEU A 88 -1.30 -4.60 -9.45
C LEU A 88 -1.01 -3.12 -9.61
N ASP A 89 -2.03 -2.39 -10.06
CA ASP A 89 -2.00 -0.95 -10.19
C ASP A 89 -1.94 -0.27 -8.80
N LEU A 90 -0.94 0.59 -8.59
CA LEU A 90 -0.72 1.21 -7.29
C LEU A 90 -1.87 2.10 -6.81
N ASP A 91 -2.57 2.74 -7.74
CA ASP A 91 -3.66 3.67 -7.43
C ASP A 91 -4.94 2.91 -7.12
N LYS A 92 -5.22 1.83 -7.86
CA LYS A 92 -6.31 0.90 -7.55
C LYS A 92 -6.14 0.32 -6.14
N VAL A 93 -4.93 -0.09 -5.77
CA VAL A 93 -4.63 -0.62 -4.44
C VAL A 93 -4.75 0.46 -3.36
N SER A 94 -4.27 1.69 -3.62
CA SER A 94 -4.39 2.80 -2.67
C SER A 94 -5.85 3.13 -2.35
N ARG A 95 -6.75 3.02 -3.33
CA ARG A 95 -8.19 3.24 -3.16
C ARG A 95 -8.92 2.13 -2.40
N LEU A 96 -8.27 1.03 -2.06
CA LEU A 96 -8.84 0.01 -1.17
C LEU A 96 -8.75 0.43 0.30
N ASN A 97 -7.88 1.39 0.62
CA ASN A 97 -7.67 1.84 1.99
C ASN A 97 -8.74 2.87 2.37
N GLY A 98 -9.54 2.57 3.40
CA GLY A 98 -10.60 3.45 3.89
C GLY A 98 -10.11 4.81 4.39
N ASP A 99 -8.83 4.95 4.75
CA ASP A 99 -8.21 6.21 5.14
C ASP A 99 -7.99 7.14 3.94
N ASN A 100 -8.06 6.64 2.70
CA ASN A 100 -8.02 7.48 1.50
C ASN A 100 -9.36 8.19 1.30
N ILE A 101 -9.37 9.51 1.07
CA ILE A 101 -10.61 10.23 0.74
C ILE A 101 -11.24 9.76 -0.58
N HIS A 102 -10.45 9.14 -1.45
CA HIS A 102 -10.86 8.59 -2.74
C HIS A 102 -11.23 7.11 -2.66
N ALA A 103 -11.32 6.53 -1.46
CA ALA A 103 -11.54 5.10 -1.27
C ALA A 103 -12.81 4.58 -1.97
N VAL A 104 -12.74 3.36 -2.51
CA VAL A 104 -13.91 2.64 -3.00
C VAL A 104 -14.45 1.79 -1.85
N SER A 105 -15.73 1.96 -1.52
CA SER A 105 -16.38 1.17 -0.47
C SER A 105 -16.54 -0.30 -0.87
N TYR A 106 -16.63 -1.19 0.12
CA TYR A 106 -16.92 -2.61 -0.13
C TYR A 106 -18.19 -2.82 -0.96
N GLY A 107 -19.26 -2.04 -0.71
CA GLY A 107 -20.50 -2.14 -1.48
C GLY A 107 -20.34 -1.78 -2.96
N GLN A 108 -19.51 -0.77 -3.26
CA GLN A 108 -19.17 -0.43 -4.65
C GLN A 108 -18.36 -1.54 -5.31
N ILE A 109 -17.37 -2.12 -4.60
CA ILE A 109 -16.56 -3.24 -5.13
C ILE A 109 -17.45 -4.46 -5.39
N PHE A 110 -18.31 -4.82 -4.42
CA PHE A 110 -19.23 -5.95 -4.54
C PHE A 110 -20.17 -5.78 -5.74
N THR A 111 -20.72 -4.58 -5.93
CA THR A 111 -21.55 -4.25 -7.11
C THR A 111 -20.77 -4.39 -8.42
N ALA A 112 -19.52 -3.90 -8.43
CA ALA A 112 -18.64 -3.94 -9.61
C ALA A 112 -18.13 -5.35 -9.94
N LEU A 113 -18.04 -6.25 -8.96
CA LEU A 113 -17.75 -7.67 -9.18
C LEU A 113 -18.90 -8.40 -9.86
N LYS A 114 -20.13 -7.87 -9.79
CA LYS A 114 -21.35 -8.46 -10.36
C LYS A 114 -21.64 -9.87 -9.85
N MET A 115 -21.20 -10.17 -8.63
CA MET A 115 -21.43 -11.44 -7.93
C MET A 115 -22.39 -11.16 -6.78
N SER A 116 -23.50 -11.91 -6.70
CA SER A 116 -24.53 -11.68 -5.68
C SER A 116 -24.49 -12.70 -4.53
N ASP A 117 -23.76 -13.79 -4.70
CA ASP A 117 -23.75 -14.95 -3.80
C ASP A 117 -22.37 -15.22 -3.16
N VAL A 118 -21.37 -14.36 -3.40
CA VAL A 118 -20.00 -14.52 -2.90
C VAL A 118 -19.56 -13.25 -2.21
N ALA A 119 -19.27 -13.36 -0.92
CA ALA A 119 -18.58 -12.33 -0.19
C ALA A 119 -17.07 -12.55 -0.22
N PHE A 120 -16.30 -11.47 -0.08
CA PHE A 120 -14.85 -11.55 -0.07
C PHE A 120 -14.21 -10.66 1.00
N ARG A 121 -12.96 -11.00 1.32
CA ARG A 121 -12.01 -10.17 2.06
C ARG A 121 -10.70 -10.22 1.29
N LEU A 122 -10.01 -9.09 1.24
CA LEU A 122 -8.71 -8.93 0.60
C LEU A 122 -7.78 -8.29 1.61
N GLU A 123 -6.59 -8.87 1.79
CA GLU A 123 -5.50 -8.30 2.57
C GLU A 123 -4.27 -8.23 1.68
N ILE A 124 -3.61 -7.07 1.63
CA ILE A 124 -2.30 -6.91 1.00
C ILE A 124 -1.35 -6.36 2.05
N LYS A 125 -0.22 -7.04 2.26
CA LYS A 125 0.79 -6.63 3.25
C LYS A 125 2.21 -6.99 2.81
N PRO A 126 3.24 -6.32 3.36
CA PRO A 126 4.63 -6.73 3.15
C PRO A 126 4.86 -8.20 3.55
N ILE A 127 5.79 -8.89 2.88
CA ILE A 127 6.04 -10.33 3.10
C ILE A 127 6.58 -10.63 4.51
N PHE A 128 7.21 -9.65 5.13
CA PHE A 128 7.76 -9.71 6.49
C PHE A 128 7.49 -8.39 7.19
N GLN A 129 7.59 -8.36 8.51
CA GLN A 129 7.23 -7.21 9.35
C GLN A 129 8.49 -6.55 9.92
N VAL A 130 8.41 -5.25 10.13
CA VAL A 130 9.39 -4.46 10.89
C VAL A 130 8.73 -4.01 12.17
N THR A 131 9.35 -4.30 13.31
CA THR A 131 8.92 -3.79 14.62
C THR A 131 9.96 -2.81 15.13
N ILE A 132 9.49 -1.71 15.69
CA ILE A 132 10.30 -0.63 16.25
C ILE A 132 9.90 -0.49 17.73
N ASN A 133 10.85 -0.70 18.64
CA ASN A 133 10.62 -0.59 20.07
C ASN A 133 11.59 0.41 20.67
N LEU A 134 11.09 1.50 21.26
CA LEU A 134 11.91 2.35 22.11
C LEU A 134 12.25 1.59 23.41
N THR A 135 13.54 1.34 23.63
CA THR A 135 14.03 0.52 24.75
C THR A 135 14.63 1.34 25.89
N SER A 136 15.26 2.47 25.58
CA SER A 136 15.78 3.38 26.60
C SER A 136 15.92 4.81 26.07
N THR A 137 15.95 5.75 27.01
CA THR A 137 16.17 7.17 26.78
C THR A 137 17.27 7.65 27.71
N PHE A 138 18.26 8.35 27.16
CA PHE A 138 19.39 8.92 27.88
C PHE A 138 19.39 10.43 27.70
N GLU A 139 18.95 11.14 28.72
CA GLU A 139 18.90 12.60 28.73
C GLU A 139 20.27 13.17 29.12
N ALA A 140 20.81 14.05 28.29
CA ALA A 140 21.96 14.88 28.60
C ALA A 140 21.57 16.37 28.57
N VAL A 141 22.52 17.24 28.92
CA VAL A 141 22.25 18.69 29.06
C VAL A 141 21.76 19.31 27.74
N ASN A 142 22.39 18.96 26.62
CA ASN A 142 22.13 19.59 25.33
C ASN A 142 21.38 18.68 24.34
N GLU A 143 21.38 17.38 24.57
CA GLU A 143 20.82 16.39 23.66
C GLU A 143 20.21 15.23 24.43
N THR A 144 19.32 14.51 23.77
CA THR A 144 18.71 13.30 24.30
C THR A 144 18.91 12.17 23.29
N THR A 145 19.44 11.05 23.76
CA THR A 145 19.64 9.85 22.93
C THR A 145 18.56 8.82 23.23
N TYR A 146 17.89 8.36 22.19
CA TYR A 146 16.86 7.34 22.20
C TYR A 146 17.42 6.06 21.60
N GLN A 147 17.33 4.96 22.34
CA GLN A 147 17.76 3.66 21.88
C GLN A 147 16.55 2.83 21.45
N PHE A 148 16.51 2.44 20.18
CA PHE A 148 15.48 1.59 19.62
C PHE A 148 16.02 0.19 19.33
N GLU A 149 15.24 -0.83 19.66
CA GLU A 149 15.41 -2.17 19.10
C GLU A 149 14.56 -2.27 17.84
N ILE A 150 15.18 -2.63 16.73
CA ILE A 150 14.51 -2.92 15.47
C ILE A 150 14.56 -4.43 15.26
N SER A 151 13.41 -5.04 14.98
CA SER A 151 13.35 -6.46 14.61
C SER A 151 12.59 -6.68 13.31
N THR A 152 13.12 -7.56 12.46
CA THR A 152 12.55 -7.94 11.17
C THR A 152 12.24 -9.42 11.15
N GLU A 153 10.97 -9.77 10.95
CA GLU A 153 10.52 -11.17 11.06
C GLU A 153 9.45 -11.54 10.04
N LYS A 154 9.47 -12.81 9.63
CA LYS A 154 8.46 -13.45 8.81
C LYS A 154 7.96 -14.67 9.57
N ASN A 155 6.72 -14.60 10.06
CA ASN A 155 6.08 -15.69 10.82
C ASN A 155 6.94 -16.16 12.02
N GLY A 156 7.53 -15.22 12.77
CA GLY A 156 8.40 -15.49 13.92
C GLY A 156 9.82 -15.94 13.56
N VAL A 157 10.17 -16.03 12.27
CA VAL A 157 11.53 -16.32 11.81
C VAL A 157 12.23 -15.00 11.47
N PRO A 158 13.41 -14.71 12.03
CA PRO A 158 14.13 -13.49 11.72
C PRO A 158 14.53 -13.41 10.24
N VAL A 159 14.43 -12.21 9.66
CA VAL A 159 14.80 -11.93 8.26
C VAL A 159 16.01 -11.02 8.25
N GLN A 160 17.09 -11.43 7.59
CA GLN A 160 18.27 -10.60 7.42
C GLN A 160 17.97 -9.42 6.49
N THR A 161 18.26 -8.21 6.93
CA THR A 161 17.85 -7.01 6.19
C THR A 161 18.90 -5.91 6.24
N TRP A 162 19.02 -5.19 5.12
CA TRP A 162 19.54 -3.83 5.13
C TRP A 162 18.44 -2.90 5.62
N LEU A 163 18.77 -2.03 6.56
CA LEU A 163 17.86 -1.04 7.12
C LEU A 163 18.27 0.35 6.67
N LYS A 164 17.28 1.13 6.26
CA LYS A 164 17.38 2.58 6.07
C LYS A 164 16.43 3.22 7.06
N TYR A 165 16.93 4.16 7.86
CA TYR A 165 16.08 4.89 8.79
C TYR A 165 16.11 6.39 8.53
N TYR A 166 15.01 7.03 8.89
CA TYR A 166 14.81 8.47 8.87
C TYR A 166 14.26 8.91 10.22
N VAL A 167 14.84 9.97 10.76
CA VAL A 167 14.37 10.62 11.99
C VAL A 167 13.90 12.01 11.61
N ILE A 168 12.64 12.32 11.92
CA ILE A 168 12.01 13.59 11.59
C ILE A 168 11.50 14.23 12.88
N ALA A 169 11.89 15.47 13.13
CA ALA A 169 11.39 16.26 14.25
C ALA A 169 11.49 17.74 13.92
N GLU A 170 10.40 18.51 14.00
CA GLU A 170 10.36 19.94 13.64
C GLU A 170 11.04 20.26 12.28
N ASN A 171 12.26 20.80 12.33
CA ASN A 171 13.12 21.19 11.21
C ASN A 171 14.32 20.25 11.01
N TYR A 172 14.34 19.13 11.73
CA TYR A 172 15.38 18.12 11.74
C TYR A 172 14.97 16.92 10.88
N LEU A 173 15.86 16.52 9.97
CA LEU A 173 15.79 15.29 9.21
C LEU A 173 17.18 14.64 9.22
N GLU A 174 17.28 13.46 9.82
CA GLU A 174 18.49 12.63 9.76
C GLU A 174 18.18 11.32 9.05
N THR A 175 19.20 10.75 8.39
CA THR A 175 19.11 9.42 7.82
C THR A 175 20.42 8.67 7.96
N SER A 176 20.34 7.37 8.16
CA SER A 176 21.49 6.48 8.11
C SER A 176 21.04 5.05 7.79
N THR A 177 22.01 4.16 7.62
CA THR A 177 21.82 2.77 7.21
C THR A 177 22.54 1.83 8.16
N THR A 178 21.98 0.65 8.33
CA THR A 178 22.60 -0.41 9.14
C THR A 178 22.21 -1.79 8.58
N TYR A 179 22.92 -2.82 9.00
CA TYR A 179 22.65 -4.20 8.60
C TYR A 179 22.21 -5.01 9.81
N ALA A 180 21.05 -5.64 9.73
CA ALA A 180 20.51 -6.54 10.75
C ALA A 180 20.75 -7.99 10.30
N SER A 181 21.88 -8.57 10.70
CA SER A 181 22.34 -9.90 10.24
C SER A 181 21.56 -11.08 10.81
N ASP A 182 20.85 -10.88 11.90
CA ASP A 182 20.03 -11.89 12.60
C ASP A 182 18.57 -11.43 12.71
N GLY A 183 18.17 -10.46 11.88
CA GLY A 183 16.88 -9.81 11.93
C GLY A 183 16.64 -8.96 13.16
N ARG A 184 17.70 -8.60 13.92
CA ARG A 184 17.62 -7.62 15.01
C ARG A 184 18.78 -6.63 14.94
N THR A 185 18.56 -5.42 15.42
CA THR A 185 19.64 -4.45 15.63
C THR A 185 19.20 -3.37 16.61
N SER A 186 20.17 -2.71 17.22
CA SER A 186 19.94 -1.54 18.07
C SER A 186 20.32 -0.27 17.31
N LEU A 187 19.47 0.73 17.41
CA LEU A 187 19.61 2.03 16.80
C LEU A 187 19.69 3.10 17.89
N ASN A 188 20.66 4.00 17.81
CA ASN A 188 20.69 5.19 18.65
C ASN A 188 20.33 6.41 17.81
N VAL A 189 19.34 7.17 18.27
CA VAL A 189 18.88 8.42 17.67
C VAL A 189 19.16 9.53 18.67
N THR A 190 19.95 10.53 18.29
CA THR A 190 20.27 11.66 19.17
C THR A 190 19.64 12.94 18.65
N LEU A 191 18.79 13.56 19.46
CA LEU A 191 18.13 14.82 19.12
C LEU A 191 18.58 15.93 20.06
N SER A 192 18.83 17.11 19.51
CA SER A 192 19.12 18.32 20.29
C SER A 192 17.92 18.70 21.14
N ASN A 193 18.14 19.08 22.41
CA ASN A 193 17.09 19.56 23.30
C ASN A 193 16.49 20.91 22.88
N THR A 194 17.00 21.52 21.80
CA THR A 194 16.40 22.71 21.17
C THR A 194 15.25 22.37 20.23
N VAL A 195 15.16 21.13 19.73
CA VAL A 195 14.09 20.67 18.84
C VAL A 195 12.84 20.43 19.68
N LYS A 196 11.70 20.93 19.21
CA LYS A 196 10.42 20.83 19.93
C LYS A 196 9.47 19.88 19.24
N GLY A 197 8.67 19.19 20.05
CA GLY A 197 7.57 18.38 19.55
C GLY A 197 7.92 16.91 19.35
N PRO A 198 6.89 16.08 19.16
CA PRO A 198 7.09 14.67 18.92
C PRO A 198 7.98 14.43 17.71
N ALA A 199 8.80 13.40 17.79
CA ALA A 199 9.66 12.96 16.70
C ALA A 199 9.09 11.69 16.06
N LEU A 200 9.46 11.43 14.82
CA LEU A 200 9.04 10.28 14.04
C LEU A 200 10.26 9.50 13.57
N LEU A 201 10.36 8.24 13.96
CA LEU A 201 11.32 7.29 13.43
C LEU A 201 10.64 6.46 12.34
N ILE A 202 11.18 6.49 11.14
CA ILE A 202 10.78 5.64 10.01
C ILE A 202 11.90 4.66 9.74
N VAL A 203 11.55 3.39 9.54
CA VAL A 203 12.50 2.34 9.16
C VAL A 203 11.98 1.63 7.93
N PHE A 204 12.76 1.64 6.86
CA PHE A 204 12.62 0.70 5.75
C PHE A 204 13.60 -0.46 5.95
N ALA A 205 13.11 -1.67 5.69
CA ALA A 205 13.90 -2.88 5.71
C ALA A 205 13.83 -3.56 4.35
N ARG A 206 14.97 -3.79 3.71
CA ARG A 206 15.11 -4.55 2.47
C ARG A 206 15.78 -5.87 2.77
N ALA A 207 15.15 -6.99 2.41
CA ALA A 207 15.71 -8.31 2.65
C ALA A 207 17.05 -8.49 1.89
N SER A 208 18.04 -9.09 2.54
CA SER A 208 19.36 -9.30 1.92
C SER A 208 19.33 -10.30 0.76
N VAL A 209 18.34 -11.20 0.74
CA VAL A 209 18.19 -12.28 -0.24
C VAL A 209 17.40 -11.89 -1.49
N ASN A 210 16.56 -10.85 -1.41
CA ASN A 210 15.76 -10.34 -2.52
C ASN A 210 15.45 -8.86 -2.29
N ALA A 211 15.89 -8.00 -3.21
CA ALA A 211 15.74 -6.55 -3.11
C ALA A 211 14.28 -6.08 -3.24
N GLU A 212 13.42 -6.85 -3.92
CA GLU A 212 11.99 -6.56 -4.09
C GLU A 212 11.18 -6.89 -2.82
N MET A 213 11.78 -7.58 -1.86
CA MET A 213 11.18 -7.83 -0.54
C MET A 213 11.51 -6.66 0.38
N VAL A 214 10.64 -5.66 0.39
CA VAL A 214 10.76 -4.47 1.23
C VAL A 214 9.60 -4.38 2.20
N SER A 215 9.90 -4.06 3.44
CA SER A 215 8.93 -3.75 4.49
C SER A 215 9.31 -2.44 5.15
N PHE A 216 8.38 -1.86 5.89
CA PHE A 216 8.64 -0.63 6.62
C PHE A 216 7.76 -0.55 7.85
N ASN A 217 8.17 0.30 8.78
CA ASN A 217 7.33 0.74 9.87
C ASN A 217 7.72 2.16 10.29
N ALA A 218 6.84 2.83 11.02
CA ALA A 218 7.08 4.15 11.56
C ALA A 218 6.53 4.23 12.98
N GLN A 219 7.28 4.89 13.86
CA GLN A 219 6.94 5.06 15.26
C GLN A 219 7.16 6.52 15.66
N ALA A 220 6.07 7.20 16.02
CA ALA A 220 6.15 8.48 16.70
C ALA A 220 6.60 8.27 18.16
N PHE A 221 7.44 9.17 18.68
CA PHE A 221 7.93 9.11 20.04
C PHE A 221 8.11 10.51 20.64
N THR A 222 8.06 10.57 21.97
CA THR A 222 8.08 11.83 22.72
C THR A 222 9.48 12.46 22.73
N HIS A 223 9.57 13.71 22.28
CA HIS A 223 10.78 14.53 22.40
C HIS A 223 10.41 15.97 22.78
N ASN A 224 10.80 16.43 23.97
CA ASN A 224 10.47 17.77 24.48
C ASN A 224 9.01 18.18 24.27
N SER A 225 8.09 17.22 24.41
CA SER A 225 6.67 17.36 24.10
C SER A 225 5.83 16.48 25.01
N VAL A 226 4.51 16.63 24.92
CA VAL A 226 3.58 15.59 25.37
C VAL A 226 3.66 14.38 24.43
N GLU A 227 3.04 13.27 24.85
CA GLU A 227 2.94 12.07 24.04
C GLU A 227 2.34 12.39 22.65
N PRO A 228 2.92 11.85 21.56
CA PRO A 228 2.38 12.06 20.22
C PRO A 228 0.93 11.54 20.12
N GLU A 229 0.07 12.32 19.48
CA GLU A 229 -1.28 11.86 19.12
C GLU A 229 -1.22 10.69 18.13
N SER A 230 -2.30 9.92 18.06
CA SER A 230 -2.42 8.83 17.09
C SER A 230 -2.31 9.33 15.64
N ARG A 231 -1.75 8.52 14.75
CA ARG A 231 -1.72 8.79 13.30
C ARG A 231 -3.13 9.08 12.78
N GLY A 232 -3.27 10.11 11.96
CA GLY A 232 -4.52 10.56 11.36
C GLY A 232 -5.31 11.54 12.23
N THR A 233 -4.73 12.02 13.34
CA THR A 233 -5.39 12.99 14.22
C THR A 233 -5.47 14.35 13.55
N PHE A 234 -4.36 14.86 13.02
CA PHE A 234 -4.30 16.23 12.49
C PHE A 234 -4.62 16.28 11.00
N LEU A 235 -4.10 15.32 10.23
CA LEU A 235 -4.20 15.29 8.78
C LEU A 235 -4.74 13.95 8.31
N ARG A 236 -5.57 14.00 7.27
CA ARG A 236 -5.86 12.83 6.44
C ARG A 236 -5.04 12.92 5.15
N LEU A 237 -4.15 11.95 4.94
CA LEU A 237 -3.22 11.90 3.82
C LEU A 237 -3.71 10.88 2.79
N SER A 238 -4.03 11.36 1.59
CA SER A 238 -4.64 10.56 0.52
C SER A 238 -3.80 10.65 -0.75
N PRO A 239 -2.77 9.80 -0.91
CA PRO A 239 -2.00 9.75 -2.13
C PRO A 239 -2.81 9.06 -3.22
N LEU A 240 -2.79 9.65 -4.41
CA LEU A 240 -3.42 9.11 -5.61
C LEU A 240 -2.79 9.74 -6.86
N ASN A 241 -2.44 8.92 -7.84
CA ASN A 241 -1.92 9.32 -9.14
C ASN A 241 -0.74 10.31 -9.02
N TYR A 242 0.19 9.99 -8.13
CA TYR A 242 1.38 10.80 -7.83
C TYR A 242 1.07 12.24 -7.36
N SER A 243 -0.14 12.45 -6.84
CA SER A 243 -0.53 13.61 -6.06
C SER A 243 -0.84 13.16 -4.64
N LEU A 244 -0.57 14.02 -3.66
CA LEU A 244 -0.99 13.84 -2.28
C LEU A 244 -2.05 14.90 -1.98
N ASP A 245 -3.28 14.47 -1.74
CA ASP A 245 -4.30 15.32 -1.15
C ASP A 245 -4.22 15.24 0.37
N VAL A 246 -4.18 16.40 1.02
CA VAL A 246 -4.07 16.56 2.46
C VAL A 246 -5.33 17.27 2.94
N SER A 247 -6.14 16.60 3.76
CA SER A 247 -7.30 17.22 4.42
C SER A 247 -6.99 17.52 5.88
N PHE A 248 -7.41 18.69 6.37
CA PHE A 248 -7.15 19.13 7.73
C PHE A 248 -8.32 18.75 8.63
N ASN A 249 -8.06 18.07 9.73
CA ASN A 249 -9.09 17.68 10.69
C ASN A 249 -9.42 18.79 11.72
N TYR A 250 -8.55 19.80 11.81
CA TYR A 250 -8.70 20.93 12.72
C TYR A 250 -8.53 22.26 11.96
N PRO A 251 -9.21 23.33 12.41
CA PRO A 251 -8.93 24.68 11.93
C PRO A 251 -7.54 25.14 12.38
N ASN A 252 -6.93 26.06 11.64
CA ASN A 252 -5.64 26.70 11.96
C ASN A 252 -4.41 25.76 11.94
N ILE A 253 -4.47 24.68 11.15
CA ILE A 253 -3.27 23.89 10.87
C ILE A 253 -2.32 24.69 9.98
N SER A 254 -1.04 24.72 10.36
CA SER A 254 0.04 25.28 9.55
C SER A 254 1.01 24.19 9.15
N LEU A 255 1.08 23.87 7.86
CA LEU A 255 2.01 22.88 7.33
C LEU A 255 3.44 23.46 7.30
N SER A 256 4.43 22.64 7.64
CA SER A 256 5.85 23.03 7.68
C SER A 256 6.64 22.34 6.57
N ASN A 257 6.82 21.03 6.66
CA ASN A 257 7.56 20.26 5.67
C ASN A 257 6.74 19.08 5.15
N ALA A 258 7.02 18.67 3.92
CA ALA A 258 6.46 17.48 3.34
C ALA A 258 7.56 16.72 2.60
N TYR A 259 7.66 15.42 2.86
CA TYR A 259 8.71 14.55 2.34
C TYR A 259 8.11 13.32 1.68
N ALA A 260 8.76 12.83 0.63
CA ALA A 260 8.59 11.47 0.15
C ALA A 260 9.93 10.73 0.30
N LEU A 261 9.86 9.59 0.97
CA LEU A 261 11.00 8.80 1.42
C LEU A 261 10.86 7.39 0.87
N THR A 262 11.96 6.82 0.42
CA THR A 262 12.06 5.42 0.02
C THR A 262 13.30 4.82 0.69
N PHE A 263 13.63 3.56 0.38
CA PHE A 263 14.86 2.97 0.87
C PHE A 263 16.13 3.70 0.37
N ASN A 264 16.17 4.10 -0.90
CA ASN A 264 17.35 4.72 -1.51
C ASN A 264 17.24 6.23 -1.72
N CYS A 265 16.03 6.80 -1.70
CA CYS A 265 15.79 8.19 -2.08
C CYS A 265 15.01 8.96 -1.02
N SER A 266 15.18 10.28 -1.01
CA SER A 266 14.36 11.21 -0.23
C SER A 266 14.19 12.50 -1.01
N SER A 267 13.00 13.07 -1.00
CA SER A 267 12.70 14.33 -1.68
C SER A 267 11.71 15.16 -0.89
N ASN A 268 11.88 16.48 -0.92
CA ASN A 268 10.87 17.41 -0.44
C ASN A 268 9.73 17.46 -1.46
N LEU A 269 8.49 17.49 -0.97
CA LEU A 269 7.33 17.58 -1.84
C LEU A 269 7.04 19.03 -2.23
N THR A 270 6.73 19.24 -3.51
CA THR A 270 6.31 20.54 -4.02
C THR A 270 4.82 20.72 -3.80
N GLN A 271 4.44 21.74 -3.03
CA GLN A 271 3.04 22.10 -2.85
C GLN A 271 2.45 22.63 -4.16
N THR A 272 1.31 22.09 -4.58
CA THR A 272 0.59 22.47 -5.80
C THR A 272 -0.68 23.25 -5.49
N ALA A 273 -1.28 23.05 -4.32
CA ALA A 273 -2.44 23.81 -3.85
C ALA A 273 -2.37 24.02 -2.33
N SER A 274 -2.93 25.14 -1.88
CA SER A 274 -3.03 25.51 -0.46
C SER A 274 -4.38 26.17 -0.20
N GLY A 275 -5.07 25.75 0.85
CA GLY A 275 -6.32 26.29 1.32
C GLY A 275 -6.43 26.18 2.84
N ASN A 276 -7.53 26.67 3.41
CA ASN A 276 -7.71 26.71 4.87
C ASN A 276 -8.00 25.33 5.48
N GLU A 277 -8.51 24.39 4.67
CA GLU A 277 -8.94 23.05 5.11
C GLU A 277 -8.22 21.93 4.35
N SER A 278 -7.39 22.28 3.36
CA SER A 278 -6.72 21.29 2.53
C SER A 278 -5.46 21.84 1.87
N ALA A 279 -4.54 20.95 1.55
CA ALA A 279 -3.39 21.21 0.68
C ALA A 279 -3.22 20.07 -0.32
N ALA A 280 -2.48 20.32 -1.39
CA ALA A 280 -2.06 19.28 -2.33
C ALA A 280 -0.57 19.38 -2.62
N TYR A 281 0.06 18.23 -2.83
CA TYR A 281 1.49 18.12 -3.14
C TYR A 281 1.72 17.18 -4.32
N LYS A 282 2.76 17.45 -5.11
CA LYS A 282 3.21 16.52 -6.14
C LYS A 282 4.17 15.49 -5.54
N ILE A 283 3.87 14.20 -5.73
CA ILE A 283 4.75 13.08 -5.36
C ILE A 283 5.70 12.82 -6.54
N PRO A 284 7.01 12.74 -6.33
CA PRO A 284 7.96 12.38 -7.38
C PRO A 284 7.82 10.91 -7.79
N HIS A 285 8.10 10.62 -9.07
CA HIS A 285 8.25 9.23 -9.54
C HIS A 285 9.65 8.75 -9.19
N PHE A 286 9.78 7.98 -8.13
CA PHE A 286 11.04 7.30 -7.82
C PHE A 286 11.18 6.05 -8.68
N LEU A 287 12.38 5.82 -9.20
CA LEU A 287 12.75 4.57 -9.87
C LEU A 287 13.28 3.53 -8.86
N ASP A 288 13.01 3.73 -7.57
CA ASP A 288 13.48 2.86 -6.50
C ASP A 288 12.48 1.73 -6.27
N GLU A 289 12.99 0.50 -6.15
CA GLU A 289 12.23 -0.69 -5.79
C GLU A 289 11.96 -0.66 -4.27
N SER A 290 11.03 0.22 -3.87
CA SER A 290 10.65 0.43 -2.48
C SER A 290 9.27 1.11 -2.42
N PRO A 291 8.45 0.81 -1.40
CA PRO A 291 7.31 1.65 -1.09
C PRO A 291 7.79 3.08 -0.80
N THR A 292 6.94 4.04 -1.10
CA THR A 292 7.18 5.45 -0.76
C THR A 292 6.42 5.77 0.53
N LEU A 293 7.12 6.19 1.58
CA LEU A 293 6.49 6.82 2.74
C LEU A 293 6.47 8.32 2.54
N ILE A 294 5.28 8.88 2.67
CA ILE A 294 5.02 10.31 2.60
C ILE A 294 4.82 10.80 4.02
N VAL A 295 5.54 11.85 4.39
CA VAL A 295 5.47 12.48 5.72
C VAL A 295 5.11 13.93 5.55
N VAL A 296 4.14 14.42 6.31
CA VAL A 296 3.79 15.83 6.38
C VAL A 296 3.88 16.27 7.83
N THR A 297 4.65 17.33 8.08
CA THR A 297 4.81 17.92 9.40
C THR A 297 4.13 19.28 9.46
N GLY A 298 3.74 19.69 10.66
CA GLY A 298 3.08 20.97 10.83
C GLY A 298 2.81 21.29 12.29
N TRP A 299 2.01 22.32 12.48
CA TRP A 299 1.63 22.84 13.77
C TRP A 299 0.13 22.96 13.87
N ASN A 300 -0.43 22.52 14.99
CA ASN A 300 -1.75 22.94 15.44
C ASN A 300 -1.55 23.91 16.61
N SER A 301 -1.64 25.20 16.31
CA SER A 301 -1.28 26.27 17.25
C SER A 301 0.16 26.13 17.75
N THR A 302 0.39 25.64 18.97
CA THR A 302 1.72 25.45 19.57
C THR A 302 2.20 24.00 19.53
N ASN A 303 1.36 23.07 19.10
CA ASN A 303 1.68 21.64 19.11
C ASN A 303 2.19 21.22 17.73
N PHE A 304 3.47 20.86 17.66
CA PHE A 304 4.05 20.24 16.48
C PHE A 304 3.50 18.83 16.28
N PHE A 305 3.34 18.41 15.04
CA PHE A 305 2.96 17.05 14.68
C PHE A 305 3.68 16.57 13.43
N ALA A 306 3.76 15.25 13.29
CA ALA A 306 4.18 14.57 12.07
C ALA A 306 3.15 13.48 11.73
N GLU A 307 2.60 13.55 10.52
CA GLU A 307 1.64 12.58 10.00
C GLU A 307 2.24 11.89 8.78
N TRP A 308 1.93 10.62 8.56
CA TRP A 308 2.53 9.86 7.47
C TRP A 308 1.56 8.86 6.85
N THR A 309 1.82 8.50 5.60
CA THR A 309 1.12 7.46 4.86
C THR A 309 2.07 6.79 3.87
N ALA A 310 1.80 5.53 3.52
CA ALA A 310 2.48 4.87 2.42
C ALA A 310 1.79 5.17 1.08
N TYR A 311 2.54 5.08 -0.01
CA TYR A 311 2.05 5.08 -1.38
C TYR A 311 2.73 3.94 -2.16
N PRO A 312 1.99 2.88 -2.54
CA PRO A 312 0.56 2.66 -2.26
C PRO A 312 0.25 2.51 -0.76
N GLN A 313 -1.00 2.72 -0.36
CA GLN A 313 -1.44 2.69 1.05
C GLN A 313 -1.58 1.27 1.63
N ILE A 314 -0.44 0.57 1.71
CA ILE A 314 -0.28 -0.79 2.25
C ILE A 314 0.37 -0.71 3.64
N PRO A 315 0.08 -1.61 4.60
CA PRO A 315 -0.87 -2.71 4.52
C PRO A 315 -2.31 -2.23 4.38
N VAL A 316 -3.12 -2.99 3.65
CA VAL A 316 -4.54 -2.71 3.45
C VAL A 316 -5.37 -3.97 3.62
N GLU A 317 -6.53 -3.80 4.23
CA GLU A 317 -7.54 -4.83 4.37
C GLU A 317 -8.91 -4.25 4.02
N ILE A 318 -9.67 -4.97 3.20
CA ILE A 318 -11.04 -4.60 2.84
C ILE A 318 -11.89 -5.84 2.69
N GLY A 319 -13.16 -5.74 3.06
CA GLY A 319 -14.15 -6.78 2.85
C GLY A 319 -14.81 -7.27 4.13
N MET A 320 -15.45 -8.43 4.05
CA MET A 320 -16.19 -8.96 5.19
C MET A 320 -15.27 -9.60 6.23
N ASP A 321 -15.66 -9.47 7.49
CA ASP A 321 -15.04 -10.25 8.55
C ASP A 321 -15.59 -11.68 8.57
N PHE A 322 -14.73 -12.64 8.24
CA PHE A 322 -15.03 -14.07 8.27
C PHE A 322 -14.79 -14.71 9.65
N SER A 323 -14.39 -13.94 10.67
CA SER A 323 -14.16 -14.46 12.03
C SER A 323 -15.43 -14.99 12.70
N ASN A 324 -16.60 -14.44 12.33
CA ASN A 324 -17.88 -14.82 12.92
C ASN A 324 -18.53 -15.98 12.16
N ALA A 325 -18.25 -17.21 12.61
CA ALA A 325 -18.68 -18.47 12.00
C ALA A 325 -20.21 -18.71 11.94
N LEU A 326 -21.05 -17.75 12.37
CA LEU A 326 -22.50 -17.93 12.44
C LEU A 326 -23.20 -17.73 11.09
N THR A 327 -22.70 -16.88 10.20
CA THR A 327 -23.42 -16.44 8.98
C THR A 327 -22.86 -16.98 7.66
N ILE A 328 -21.66 -17.53 7.65
CA ILE A 328 -20.93 -17.90 6.42
C ILE A 328 -20.46 -19.36 6.51
N SER A 329 -20.64 -20.12 5.44
CA SER A 329 -20.08 -21.48 5.27
C SER A 329 -19.07 -21.49 4.14
N ASN A 330 -18.17 -22.48 4.14
CA ASN A 330 -17.24 -22.73 3.04
C ASN A 330 -16.35 -21.52 2.74
N VAL A 331 -15.63 -21.02 3.75
CA VAL A 331 -14.65 -19.95 3.55
C VAL A 331 -13.34 -20.56 3.06
N TYR A 332 -12.89 -20.14 1.89
CA TYR A 332 -11.59 -20.51 1.32
C TYR A 332 -10.67 -19.30 1.33
N ASN A 333 -9.36 -19.53 1.47
CA ASN A 333 -8.36 -18.49 1.35
C ASN A 333 -7.33 -18.88 0.29
N PHE A 334 -6.88 -17.88 -0.46
CA PHE A 334 -5.91 -18.02 -1.53
C PHE A 334 -4.80 -17.00 -1.31
N ASP A 335 -3.57 -17.50 -1.18
CA ASP A 335 -2.37 -16.70 -0.99
C ASP A 335 -1.67 -16.48 -2.34
N TYR A 336 -1.38 -15.23 -2.67
CA TYR A 336 -0.65 -14.82 -3.86
C TYR A 336 0.54 -13.94 -3.50
N LEU A 337 1.57 -14.01 -4.33
CA LEU A 337 2.61 -12.99 -4.40
C LEU A 337 2.21 -12.02 -5.50
N VAL A 338 2.11 -10.74 -5.15
CA VAL A 338 1.73 -9.67 -6.09
C VAL A 338 2.82 -8.61 -6.12
N THR A 339 3.05 -8.02 -7.27
CA THR A 339 4.03 -6.95 -7.44
C THR A 339 3.30 -5.62 -7.56
N ILE A 340 3.72 -4.62 -6.79
CA ILE A 340 3.16 -3.26 -6.86
C ILE A 340 4.33 -2.29 -6.82
N ASN A 341 4.49 -1.51 -7.89
CA ASN A 341 5.62 -0.58 -8.05
C ASN A 341 6.98 -1.26 -7.76
N SER A 342 7.22 -2.42 -8.39
CA SER A 342 8.44 -3.23 -8.27
C SER A 342 8.76 -3.81 -6.88
N VAL A 343 7.78 -3.86 -5.97
CA VAL A 343 7.91 -4.48 -4.65
C VAL A 343 6.94 -5.66 -4.54
N ILE A 344 7.40 -6.78 -3.99
CA ILE A 344 6.56 -7.97 -3.79
C ILE A 344 5.84 -7.88 -2.44
N TYR A 345 4.52 -8.08 -2.49
CA TYR A 345 3.64 -8.17 -1.33
C TYR A 345 2.97 -9.54 -1.25
N LYS A 346 2.57 -9.92 -0.04
CA LYS A 346 1.62 -11.02 0.16
C LYS A 346 0.21 -10.47 -0.01
N CYS A 347 -0.55 -11.04 -0.93
CA CYS A 347 -1.98 -10.80 -1.10
C CYS A 347 -2.75 -12.04 -0.67
N THR A 348 -3.73 -11.89 0.20
CA THR A 348 -4.62 -12.98 0.62
C THR A 348 -6.05 -12.61 0.25
N VAL A 349 -6.72 -13.50 -0.49
CA VAL A 349 -8.13 -13.36 -0.85
C VAL A 349 -8.91 -14.43 -0.11
N TRP A 350 -9.86 -14.03 0.73
CA TRP A 350 -10.85 -14.94 1.31
C TRP A 350 -12.17 -14.82 0.57
N LEU A 351 -12.81 -15.94 0.29
CA LEU A 351 -14.09 -16.02 -0.37
C LEU A 351 -15.02 -16.94 0.40
N GLY A 352 -16.28 -16.53 0.56
CA GLY A 352 -17.28 -17.30 1.28
C GLY A 352 -18.69 -17.01 0.78
N GLY A 353 -19.57 -18.00 0.90
CA GLY A 353 -20.96 -17.91 0.50
C GLY A 353 -21.92 -17.92 1.70
N PRO A 354 -23.17 -17.46 1.50
CA PRO A 354 -24.20 -17.58 2.53
C PRO A 354 -24.40 -19.04 2.91
N LYS A 355 -24.64 -19.30 4.22
CA LYS A 355 -25.09 -20.61 4.67
C LYS A 355 -26.44 -20.94 4.03
N LYS A 356 -26.51 -22.10 3.36
CA LYS A 356 -27.79 -22.65 2.88
C LYS A 356 -28.60 -23.22 4.03
#